data_AF-A0A7K1TI31-F1
#
_entry.id   AF-A0A7K1TI31-F1
#
_cell.length_a   1.000
_cell.length_b   1.000
_cell.length_c   1.000
_cell.angle_alpha   90.00
_cell.angle_beta   90.00
_cell.angle_gamma   90.00
#
_symmetry.space_group_name_H-M   'P 1'
#
loop_
_entity.id
_entity.type
_entity.pdbx_description
1 polymer ?
#
loop_
_entity_poly.entity_id
_entity_poly.type
_entity_poly.pdbx_seq_one_letter_code
_entity_poly.pdbx_strand_id
1 'polypeptide(L)'
;MLRKLLPFFAALLLFGRPAAQAQSIYSATDPLAHTFSIVARDPKTGEMAVAVQSHWFSVGTSVSWGEAGVGVVATQSFTNKSFGLRGLALLKSGKSAQQALDELLAADEAREVRQVAILDNQGRVATHTGKKCVDMAGHQQGAQFSVQANMMLNATVWGAMAKAYEANAALPLAERVLAALDAAQAAGGDIRGRQSAALLVVRGTTTEGPWADRLVDLRVDDADRPLVELRRLLKLHRAYDHMNAGDLAVEKNDMPTAIQEYQAAEKMFPQNLEMKYWHAITLANKQQVPAALALLKPIFRQEPNWRVLTERLPKVGLLTVSPAELKQILALK
;
A
#
# COMPACT_ATOMS: atom_id res chain seq x y z
N MET A 1 -22.11 91.82 -28.87
CA MET A 1 -20.74 91.74 -28.30
C MET A 1 -20.63 90.52 -27.38
N LEU A 2 -19.55 89.74 -27.56
CA LEU A 2 -18.91 88.68 -26.71
C LEU A 2 -19.79 87.84 -25.75
N ARG A 3 -19.95 86.51 -25.84
CA ARG A 3 -19.04 85.33 -25.85
C ARG A 3 -18.15 85.14 -24.60
N LYS A 4 -18.29 83.95 -23.98
CA LYS A 4 -17.34 83.06 -23.24
C LYS A 4 -18.07 82.40 -22.04
N LEU A 5 -17.87 81.17 -21.56
CA LEU A 5 -17.05 79.97 -21.83
C LEU A 5 -17.59 78.90 -20.82
N LEU A 6 -17.82 77.65 -21.21
CA LEU A 6 -18.09 76.52 -20.30
C LEU A 6 -17.10 75.39 -20.63
N PRO A 7 -16.37 74.79 -19.67
CA PRO A 7 -15.46 73.69 -19.99
C PRO A 7 -16.19 72.34 -19.99
N PHE A 8 -15.81 71.52 -20.96
CA PHE A 8 -16.26 70.15 -21.21
C PHE A 8 -15.74 69.18 -20.14
N PHE A 9 -16.62 68.33 -19.60
CA PHE A 9 -16.25 67.12 -18.84
C PHE A 9 -16.11 65.96 -19.84
N ALA A 10 -14.93 65.35 -19.92
CA ALA A 10 -14.72 64.07 -20.62
C ALA A 10 -14.30 63.03 -19.58
N ALA A 11 -15.20 62.07 -19.30
CA ALA A 11 -14.92 60.93 -18.45
C ALA A 11 -14.23 59.83 -19.27
N LEU A 12 -12.96 59.53 -18.97
CA LEU A 12 -12.28 58.32 -19.45
C LEU A 12 -12.54 57.18 -18.47
N LEU A 13 -13.38 56.22 -18.86
CA LEU A 13 -13.52 54.93 -18.18
C LEU A 13 -12.34 54.02 -18.55
N LEU A 14 -11.34 53.93 -17.67
CA LEU A 14 -10.27 52.94 -17.76
C LEU A 14 -10.82 51.59 -17.28
N PHE A 15 -11.16 50.70 -18.21
CA PHE A 15 -11.35 49.27 -17.93
C PHE A 15 -10.00 48.66 -17.55
N GLY A 16 -9.70 48.59 -16.26
CA GLY A 16 -8.61 47.77 -15.73
C GLY A 16 -8.91 46.31 -16.00
N ARG A 17 -8.13 45.66 -16.88
CA ARG A 17 -8.12 44.20 -16.99
C ARG A 17 -7.63 43.63 -15.65
N PRO A 18 -8.33 42.68 -15.01
CA PRO A 18 -7.77 42.00 -13.85
C PRO A 18 -6.50 41.28 -14.30
N ALA A 19 -5.39 41.58 -13.61
CA ALA A 19 -4.16 40.82 -13.74
C ALA A 19 -4.50 39.35 -13.46
N ALA A 20 -4.18 38.47 -14.41
CA ALA A 20 -4.27 37.04 -14.20
C ALA A 20 -3.35 36.68 -13.02
N GLN A 21 -3.94 36.47 -11.85
CA GLN A 21 -3.24 35.88 -10.71
C GLN A 21 -2.78 34.50 -11.16
N ALA A 22 -1.48 34.32 -11.36
CA ALA A 22 -0.89 33.01 -11.48
C ALA A 22 -1.21 32.25 -10.19
N GLN A 23 -2.12 31.28 -10.26
CA GLN A 23 -2.42 30.39 -9.14
C GLN A 23 -1.10 29.73 -8.70
N SER A 24 -0.84 29.73 -7.39
CA SER A 24 0.30 29.04 -6.82
C SER A 24 0.13 27.53 -6.99
N ILE A 25 0.66 26.98 -8.08
CA ILE A 25 0.62 25.55 -8.40
C ILE A 25 1.36 24.72 -7.33
N TYR A 26 2.29 25.35 -6.61
CA TYR A 26 3.05 24.74 -5.53
C TYR A 26 2.47 25.19 -4.18
N SER A 27 1.92 24.24 -3.42
CA SER A 27 1.62 24.42 -1.99
C SER A 27 2.62 23.58 -1.19
N ALA A 28 3.05 24.07 -0.02
CA ALA A 28 3.89 23.30 0.89
C ALA A 28 3.23 21.97 1.34
N THR A 29 1.90 21.85 1.22
CA THR A 29 1.12 20.66 1.58
C THR A 29 0.88 19.69 0.43
N ASP A 30 1.06 20.15 -0.82
CA ASP A 30 0.65 19.44 -2.03
C ASP A 30 1.86 19.20 -2.95
N PRO A 31 2.77 18.28 -2.59
CA PRO A 31 3.94 17.99 -3.39
C PRO A 31 3.55 17.33 -4.72
N LEU A 32 4.43 17.49 -5.71
CA LEU A 32 4.34 16.83 -7.00
C LEU A 32 4.78 15.36 -6.88
N ALA A 33 3.85 14.43 -7.08
CA ALA A 33 4.09 12.99 -7.06
C ALA A 33 3.82 12.38 -8.45
N HIS A 34 4.88 12.11 -9.22
CA HIS A 34 4.76 11.46 -10.53
C HIS A 34 4.75 9.96 -10.40
N THR A 35 3.75 9.31 -10.98
CA THR A 35 3.23 8.12 -10.32
C THR A 35 2.45 7.27 -11.29
N PHE A 36 2.57 5.95 -11.14
CA PHE A 36 1.54 5.02 -11.60
C PHE A 36 0.97 4.26 -10.40
N SER A 37 -0.33 4.07 -10.40
CA SER A 37 -1.03 3.40 -9.31
C SER A 37 -2.25 2.64 -9.81
N ILE A 38 -2.77 1.79 -8.93
CA ILE A 38 -3.95 0.97 -9.16
C ILE A 38 -4.85 0.99 -7.93
N VAL A 39 -6.16 1.10 -8.15
CA VAL A 39 -7.20 0.75 -7.18
C VAL A 39 -7.95 -0.47 -7.70
N ALA A 40 -8.29 -1.40 -6.82
CA ALA A 40 -8.79 -2.71 -7.21
C ALA A 40 -9.64 -3.35 -6.12
N ARG A 41 -10.65 -4.12 -6.51
CA ARG A 41 -11.41 -5.00 -5.61
C ARG A 41 -11.38 -6.44 -6.13
N ASP A 42 -11.24 -7.39 -5.23
CA ASP A 42 -11.50 -8.79 -5.56
C ASP A 42 -13.00 -9.09 -5.38
N PRO A 43 -13.74 -9.43 -6.45
CA PRO A 43 -15.17 -9.73 -6.34
C PRO A 43 -15.47 -10.94 -5.45
N LYS A 44 -14.54 -11.88 -5.28
CA LYS A 44 -14.76 -13.11 -4.50
C LYS A 44 -14.69 -12.86 -3.00
N THR A 45 -13.63 -12.18 -2.55
CA THR A 45 -13.36 -11.92 -1.12
C THR A 45 -13.93 -10.57 -0.65
N GLY A 46 -14.17 -9.66 -1.59
CA GLY A 46 -14.51 -8.27 -1.32
C GLY A 46 -13.32 -7.40 -0.89
N GLU A 47 -12.13 -7.96 -0.76
CA GLU A 47 -10.91 -7.22 -0.44
C GLU A 47 -10.68 -6.09 -1.44
N MET A 48 -10.15 -4.96 -0.95
CA MET A 48 -9.85 -3.80 -1.77
C MET A 48 -8.39 -3.40 -1.60
N ALA A 49 -7.76 -2.99 -2.68
CA ALA A 49 -6.35 -2.67 -2.72
C ALA A 49 -6.08 -1.34 -3.39
N VAL A 50 -5.10 -0.62 -2.88
CA VAL A 50 -4.44 0.49 -3.54
C VAL A 50 -2.93 0.26 -3.53
N ALA A 51 -2.30 0.39 -4.68
CA ALA A 51 -0.86 0.21 -4.81
C ALA A 51 -0.26 1.24 -5.75
N VAL A 52 0.99 1.64 -5.50
CA VAL A 52 1.63 2.79 -6.15
C VAL A 52 3.15 2.60 -6.27
N GLN A 53 3.74 3.10 -7.35
CA GLN A 53 5.19 3.37 -7.44
C GLN A 53 5.43 4.79 -7.98
N SER A 54 6.50 5.44 -7.50
CA SER A 54 6.92 6.77 -7.93
C SER A 54 8.43 6.98 -7.82
N HIS A 55 9.00 7.93 -8.59
CA HIS A 55 10.28 8.55 -8.26
C HIS A 55 10.08 9.76 -7.31
N TRP A 56 9.47 9.50 -6.17
CA TRP A 56 9.20 10.44 -5.08
C TRP A 56 9.45 9.74 -3.76
N PHE A 57 9.97 10.43 -2.76
CA PHE A 57 10.20 9.84 -1.44
C PHE A 57 8.88 9.52 -0.72
N SER A 58 8.75 8.31 -0.18
CA SER A 58 7.64 7.92 0.71
C SER A 58 6.23 8.14 0.10
N VAL A 59 6.05 7.79 -1.19
CA VAL A 59 4.82 8.06 -1.96
C VAL A 59 3.55 7.50 -1.30
N GLY A 60 3.66 6.40 -0.57
CA GLY A 60 2.53 5.76 0.13
C GLY A 60 1.85 6.64 1.18
N THR A 61 2.53 7.63 1.75
CA THR A 61 1.90 8.60 2.69
C THR A 61 0.93 9.56 1.99
N SER A 62 1.04 9.70 0.68
CA SER A 62 0.38 10.76 -0.07
C SER A 62 -0.69 10.19 -1.00
N VAL A 63 -0.39 9.06 -1.64
CA VAL A 63 -1.23 8.51 -2.71
C VAL A 63 -2.19 7.43 -2.24
N SER A 64 -1.77 6.51 -1.37
CA SER A 64 -2.51 5.26 -1.08
C SER A 64 -3.36 5.34 0.18
N TRP A 65 -4.68 5.34 0.02
CA TRP A 65 -5.65 5.39 1.12
C TRP A 65 -6.66 4.25 1.00
N GLY A 66 -7.04 3.66 2.13
CA GLY A 66 -8.03 2.58 2.19
C GLY A 66 -8.65 2.42 3.56
N GLU A 67 -9.94 2.09 3.57
CA GLU A 67 -10.71 1.78 4.77
C GLU A 67 -11.57 0.54 4.52
N ALA A 68 -11.47 -0.44 5.42
CA ALA A 68 -12.18 -1.70 5.30
C ALA A 68 -13.70 -1.49 5.31
N GLY A 69 -14.39 -2.20 4.42
CA GLY A 69 -15.83 -2.03 4.25
C GLY A 69 -16.27 -0.70 3.63
N VAL A 70 -15.35 0.21 3.27
CA VAL A 70 -15.68 1.54 2.73
C VAL A 70 -15.18 1.69 1.30
N GLY A 71 -13.88 1.60 1.08
CA GLY A 71 -13.29 1.84 -0.24
C GLY A 71 -11.78 2.08 -0.21
N VAL A 72 -11.22 2.41 -1.38
CA VAL A 72 -9.83 2.79 -1.58
C VAL A 72 -9.73 4.00 -2.51
N VAL A 73 -8.73 4.84 -2.27
CA VAL A 73 -8.48 6.08 -3.01
C VAL A 73 -7.00 6.19 -3.38
N ALA A 74 -6.72 6.50 -4.64
CA ALA A 74 -5.43 6.94 -5.13
C ALA A 74 -5.49 8.41 -5.55
N THR A 75 -4.69 9.29 -4.95
CA THR A 75 -4.61 10.73 -5.30
C THR A 75 -3.17 11.13 -5.64
N GLN A 76 -2.91 11.52 -6.88
CA GLN A 76 -1.56 11.67 -7.46
C GLN A 76 -1.45 12.87 -8.43
N SER A 77 -0.31 12.98 -9.13
CA SER A 77 0.11 14.16 -9.89
C SER A 77 0.47 15.28 -8.92
N PHE A 78 -0.10 16.48 -9.04
CA PHE A 78 -0.05 17.47 -7.97
C PHE A 78 -1.03 17.03 -6.88
N THR A 79 -0.56 16.18 -5.96
CA THR A 79 -1.41 15.47 -5.01
C THR A 79 -2.11 16.43 -4.04
N ASN A 80 -3.42 16.30 -3.91
CA ASN A 80 -4.17 16.84 -2.77
C ASN A 80 -4.40 15.69 -1.77
N LYS A 81 -3.59 15.62 -0.71
CA LYS A 81 -3.65 14.50 0.25
C LYS A 81 -5.00 14.39 0.95
N SER A 82 -5.71 15.52 1.10
CA SER A 82 -7.03 15.54 1.75
C SER A 82 -8.06 14.69 1.01
N PHE A 83 -7.89 14.46 -0.30
CA PHE A 83 -8.81 13.64 -1.09
C PHE A 83 -8.86 12.18 -0.63
N GLY A 84 -7.78 11.67 -0.05
CA GLY A 84 -7.76 10.33 0.53
C GLY A 84 -8.80 10.16 1.64
N LEU A 85 -8.60 10.87 2.75
CA LEU A 85 -9.49 10.79 3.91
C LEU A 85 -10.89 11.34 3.62
N ARG A 86 -11.01 12.46 2.89
CA ARG A 86 -12.32 13.01 2.53
C ARG A 86 -13.09 12.10 1.57
N GLY A 87 -12.41 11.48 0.60
CA GLY A 87 -13.01 10.51 -0.31
C GLY A 87 -13.57 9.31 0.45
N LEU A 88 -12.77 8.72 1.34
CA LEU A 88 -13.23 7.63 2.21
C LEU A 88 -14.42 8.05 3.10
N ALA A 89 -14.39 9.26 3.68
CA ALA A 89 -15.50 9.76 4.49
C ALA A 89 -16.80 9.91 3.67
N LEU A 90 -16.72 10.37 2.42
CA LEU A 90 -17.88 10.49 1.52
C LEU A 90 -18.44 9.12 1.13
N LEU A 91 -17.57 8.14 0.86
CA LEU A 91 -17.99 6.75 0.63
C LEU A 91 -18.69 6.18 1.86
N LYS A 92 -18.12 6.41 3.05
CA LYS A 92 -18.66 5.96 4.33
C LYS A 92 -20.02 6.57 4.64
N SER A 93 -20.29 7.79 4.18
CA SER A 93 -21.61 8.43 4.28
C SER A 93 -22.62 7.93 3.23
N GLY A 94 -22.28 6.91 2.45
CA GLY A 94 -23.19 6.27 1.48
C GLY A 94 -23.12 6.82 0.05
N LYS A 95 -22.19 7.74 -0.25
CA LYS A 95 -22.02 8.22 -1.63
C LYS A 95 -21.35 7.16 -2.51
N SER A 96 -21.66 7.17 -3.80
CA SER A 96 -20.92 6.37 -4.78
C SER A 96 -19.53 6.96 -5.03
N ALA A 97 -18.62 6.15 -5.59
CA ALA A 97 -17.31 6.62 -6.04
C ALA A 97 -17.40 7.88 -6.93
N GLN A 98 -18.36 7.93 -7.86
CA GLN A 98 -18.54 9.09 -8.74
C GLN A 98 -19.01 10.32 -7.96
N GLN A 99 -20.01 10.18 -7.09
CA GLN A 99 -20.51 11.29 -6.26
C GLN A 99 -19.43 11.84 -5.33
N ALA A 100 -18.61 10.96 -4.74
CA ALA A 100 -17.48 11.37 -3.91
C ALA A 100 -16.44 12.13 -4.73
N LEU A 101 -16.09 11.64 -5.92
CA LEU A 101 -15.15 12.31 -6.81
C LEU A 101 -15.65 13.69 -7.25
N ASP A 102 -16.91 13.79 -7.69
CA ASP A 102 -17.51 15.04 -8.15
C ASP A 102 -17.48 16.12 -7.05
N GLU A 103 -17.79 15.75 -5.81
CA GLU A 103 -17.76 16.67 -4.68
C GLU A 103 -16.33 17.13 -4.33
N LEU A 104 -15.35 16.22 -4.35
CA LEU A 104 -13.95 16.57 -4.14
C LEU A 104 -13.44 17.55 -5.19
N LEU A 105 -13.76 17.32 -6.48
CA LEU A 105 -13.33 18.15 -7.59
C LEU A 105 -14.07 19.50 -7.66
N ALA A 106 -15.34 19.55 -7.25
CA ALA A 106 -16.08 20.80 -7.17
C ALA A 106 -15.48 21.78 -6.15
N ALA A 107 -14.85 21.24 -5.10
CA ALA A 107 -14.20 22.02 -4.04
C ALA A 107 -12.70 22.32 -4.30
N ASP A 108 -12.11 21.87 -5.42
CA ASP A 108 -10.69 22.05 -5.73
C ASP A 108 -10.51 22.86 -7.03
N GLU A 109 -10.19 24.15 -6.91
CA GLU A 109 -9.90 25.02 -8.06
C GLU A 109 -8.72 24.52 -8.90
N ALA A 110 -7.81 23.76 -8.30
CA ALA A 110 -6.65 23.16 -8.95
C ALA A 110 -6.94 21.76 -9.50
N ARG A 111 -8.20 21.34 -9.61
CA ARG A 111 -8.62 20.02 -10.16
C ARG A 111 -7.92 19.64 -11.46
N GLU A 112 -7.59 20.59 -12.33
CA GLU A 112 -6.96 20.31 -13.62
C GLU A 112 -5.50 19.80 -13.52
N VAL A 113 -4.82 19.96 -12.38
CA VAL A 113 -3.49 19.36 -12.14
C VAL A 113 -3.55 18.05 -11.35
N ARG A 114 -4.75 17.63 -10.91
CA ARG A 114 -4.98 16.44 -10.09
C ARG A 114 -5.19 15.21 -10.96
N GLN A 115 -4.78 14.05 -10.44
CA GLN A 115 -5.20 12.75 -10.94
C GLN A 115 -5.68 11.90 -9.78
N VAL A 116 -6.89 11.33 -9.88
CA VAL A 116 -7.58 10.67 -8.76
C VAL A 116 -8.27 9.41 -9.27
N ALA A 117 -8.22 8.33 -8.50
CA ALA A 117 -9.05 7.15 -8.68
C ALA A 117 -9.69 6.77 -7.34
N ILE A 118 -11.00 6.51 -7.35
CA ILE A 118 -11.79 6.08 -6.20
C ILE A 118 -12.47 4.77 -6.56
N LEU A 119 -12.35 3.77 -5.69
CA LEU A 119 -13.13 2.55 -5.75
C LEU A 119 -13.88 2.37 -4.44
N ASP A 120 -15.18 2.12 -4.51
CA ASP A 120 -16.00 1.87 -3.32
C ASP A 120 -16.23 0.37 -3.02
N ASN A 121 -16.79 0.08 -1.85
CA ASN A 121 -17.05 -1.29 -1.41
C ASN A 121 -18.01 -2.10 -2.29
N GLN A 122 -18.77 -1.45 -3.19
CA GLN A 122 -19.64 -2.08 -4.19
C GLN A 122 -18.90 -2.36 -5.51
N GLY A 123 -17.62 -1.97 -5.60
CA GLY A 123 -16.80 -2.15 -6.79
C GLY A 123 -17.04 -1.09 -7.88
N ARG A 124 -17.74 0.02 -7.56
CA ARG A 124 -17.90 1.13 -8.50
C ARG A 124 -16.62 1.95 -8.50
N VAL A 125 -16.23 2.43 -9.68
CA VAL A 125 -14.97 3.12 -9.92
C VAL A 125 -15.25 4.51 -10.49
N ALA A 126 -14.52 5.50 -10.02
CA ALA A 126 -14.52 6.84 -10.58
C ALA A 126 -13.09 7.36 -10.71
N THR A 127 -12.80 8.03 -11.82
CA THR A 127 -11.45 8.53 -12.12
C THR A 127 -11.50 9.96 -12.63
N HIS A 128 -10.44 10.71 -12.33
CA HIS A 128 -10.17 12.03 -12.89
C HIS A 128 -8.72 12.12 -13.33
N THR A 129 -8.49 12.67 -14.51
CA THR A 129 -7.16 13.05 -14.99
C THR A 129 -7.28 14.46 -15.54
N GLY A 130 -6.83 15.43 -14.77
CA GLY A 130 -6.94 16.83 -15.14
C GLY A 130 -6.09 17.16 -16.38
N LYS A 131 -6.55 18.12 -17.19
CA LYS A 131 -5.94 18.47 -18.47
C LYS A 131 -4.56 19.12 -18.36
N LYS A 132 -4.14 19.48 -17.15
CA LYS A 132 -2.82 20.05 -16.82
C LYS A 132 -1.93 19.08 -16.05
N CYS A 133 -2.27 17.78 -15.99
CA CYS A 133 -1.30 16.75 -15.62
C CYS A 133 -0.15 16.76 -16.64
N VAL A 134 1.07 16.47 -16.19
CA VAL A 134 2.22 16.39 -17.12
C VAL A 134 2.00 15.25 -18.11
N ASP A 135 2.36 15.48 -19.37
CA ASP A 135 2.13 14.60 -20.52
C ASP A 135 2.46 13.13 -20.27
N MET A 136 1.82 12.29 -21.07
CA MET A 136 1.68 10.86 -20.82
C MET A 136 0.95 10.61 -19.49
N ALA A 137 -0.16 11.34 -19.31
CA ALA A 137 -1.12 11.15 -18.24
C ALA A 137 -2.43 10.56 -18.76
N GLY A 138 -2.89 9.51 -18.09
CA GLY A 138 -4.10 8.79 -18.47
C GLY A 138 -4.50 7.77 -17.43
N HIS A 139 -5.63 7.11 -17.70
CA HIS A 139 -6.14 6.03 -16.88
C HIS A 139 -6.91 5.04 -17.74
N GLN A 140 -7.13 3.84 -17.19
CA GLN A 140 -8.04 2.85 -17.73
C GLN A 140 -8.87 2.28 -16.59
N GLN A 141 -10.19 2.23 -16.78
CA GLN A 141 -11.10 1.54 -15.88
C GLN A 141 -11.39 0.14 -16.43
N GLY A 142 -11.62 -0.82 -15.54
CA GLY A 142 -12.13 -2.14 -15.88
C GLY A 142 -13.08 -2.65 -14.80
N ALA A 143 -13.37 -3.95 -14.81
CA ALA A 143 -14.31 -4.54 -13.86
C ALA A 143 -13.78 -4.49 -12.42
N GLN A 144 -14.31 -3.55 -11.62
CA GLN A 144 -13.91 -3.29 -10.23
C GLN A 144 -12.41 -2.96 -10.06
N PHE A 145 -11.83 -2.20 -10.99
CA PHE A 145 -10.50 -1.62 -10.84
C PHE A 145 -10.30 -0.38 -11.70
N SER A 146 -9.29 0.43 -11.36
CA SER A 146 -8.69 1.39 -12.27
C SER A 146 -7.19 1.45 -12.10
N VAL A 147 -6.50 1.66 -13.23
CA VAL A 147 -5.08 1.96 -13.31
C VAL A 147 -4.89 3.36 -13.87
N GLN A 148 -3.96 4.11 -13.32
CA GLN A 148 -3.73 5.51 -13.67
C GLN A 148 -2.24 5.83 -13.61
N ALA A 149 -1.78 6.68 -14.51
CA ALA A 149 -0.41 7.16 -14.52
C ALA A 149 -0.30 8.58 -15.07
N ASN A 150 0.78 9.28 -14.71
CA ASN A 150 1.15 10.61 -15.22
C ASN A 150 2.67 10.78 -15.28
N MET A 151 3.17 11.61 -16.20
CA MET A 151 4.61 11.76 -16.48
C MET A 151 5.29 10.40 -16.77
N MET A 152 4.63 9.58 -17.57
CA MET A 152 5.21 8.32 -18.01
C MET A 152 6.15 8.53 -19.19
N LEU A 153 7.05 7.58 -19.43
CA LEU A 153 7.88 7.58 -20.63
C LEU A 153 7.03 7.54 -21.92
N ASN A 154 5.84 6.92 -21.87
CA ASN A 154 4.90 6.83 -22.97
C ASN A 154 3.47 6.50 -22.48
N ALA A 155 2.48 6.60 -23.37
CA ALA A 155 1.07 6.38 -23.06
C ALA A 155 0.65 4.90 -22.97
N THR A 156 1.54 3.93 -23.22
CA THR A 156 1.18 2.50 -23.18
C THR A 156 1.14 1.94 -21.76
N VAL A 157 1.67 2.68 -20.78
CA VAL A 157 1.86 2.23 -19.39
C VAL A 157 0.56 1.74 -18.74
N TRP A 158 -0.51 2.55 -18.71
CA TRP A 158 -1.76 2.14 -18.05
C TRP A 158 -2.47 1.00 -18.81
N GLY A 159 -2.31 0.90 -20.13
CA GLY A 159 -2.79 -0.25 -20.90
C GLY A 159 -2.06 -1.55 -20.52
N ALA A 160 -0.74 -1.48 -20.33
CA ALA A 160 0.05 -2.62 -19.86
C ALA A 160 -0.35 -3.04 -18.43
N MET A 161 -0.61 -2.07 -17.54
CA MET A 161 -1.09 -2.33 -16.18
C MET A 161 -2.42 -3.09 -16.16
N ALA A 162 -3.41 -2.60 -16.92
CA ALA A 162 -4.73 -3.24 -16.99
C ALA A 162 -4.64 -4.68 -17.50
N LYS A 163 -3.91 -4.89 -18.61
CA LYS A 163 -3.69 -6.22 -19.18
C LYS A 163 -3.04 -7.18 -18.19
N ALA A 164 -2.01 -6.73 -17.46
CA ALA A 164 -1.32 -7.56 -16.49
C ALA A 164 -2.21 -7.90 -15.28
N TYR A 165 -2.99 -6.95 -14.78
CA TYR A 165 -3.95 -7.18 -13.71
C TYR A 165 -4.99 -8.24 -14.11
N GLU A 166 -5.59 -8.10 -15.28
CA GLU A 166 -6.59 -9.03 -15.80
C GLU A 166 -6.02 -10.43 -16.07
N ALA A 167 -4.81 -10.52 -16.63
CA ALA A 167 -4.14 -11.79 -16.89
C ALA A 167 -3.81 -12.59 -15.61
N ASN A 168 -3.77 -11.93 -14.45
CA ASN A 168 -3.44 -12.53 -13.17
C ASN A 168 -4.67 -12.70 -12.25
N ALA A 169 -5.87 -12.85 -12.83
CA ALA A 169 -7.13 -12.97 -12.09
C ALA A 169 -7.21 -14.16 -11.11
N ALA A 170 -6.34 -15.17 -11.26
CA ALA A 170 -6.25 -16.32 -10.36
C ALA A 170 -5.37 -16.09 -9.11
N LEU A 171 -4.54 -15.04 -9.10
CA LEU A 171 -3.70 -14.70 -7.96
C LEU A 171 -4.51 -13.98 -6.87
N PRO A 172 -4.06 -14.02 -5.60
CA PRO A 172 -4.65 -13.16 -4.57
C PRO A 172 -4.43 -11.67 -4.92
N LEU A 173 -5.27 -10.80 -4.34
CA LEU A 173 -5.39 -9.41 -4.75
C LEU A 173 -4.07 -8.64 -4.67
N ALA A 174 -3.30 -8.84 -3.59
CA ALA A 174 -2.00 -8.20 -3.36
C ALA A 174 -1.01 -8.50 -4.50
N GLU A 175 -0.90 -9.75 -4.91
CA GLU A 175 -0.01 -10.21 -5.96
C GLU A 175 -0.47 -9.71 -7.33
N ARG A 176 -1.78 -9.65 -7.56
CA ARG A 176 -2.39 -9.15 -8.80
C ARG A 176 -2.11 -7.67 -9.02
N VAL A 177 -2.24 -6.83 -7.99
CA VAL A 177 -1.92 -5.40 -8.10
C VAL A 177 -0.42 -5.16 -8.26
N LEU A 178 0.45 -5.97 -7.64
CA LEU A 178 1.89 -5.89 -7.88
C LEU A 178 2.26 -6.29 -9.32
N ALA A 179 1.57 -7.27 -9.91
CA ALA A 179 1.76 -7.61 -11.32
C ALA A 179 1.43 -6.43 -12.26
N ALA A 180 0.41 -5.63 -11.92
CA ALA A 180 0.10 -4.40 -12.65
C ALA A 180 1.23 -3.37 -12.54
N LEU A 181 1.78 -3.16 -11.34
CA LEU A 181 2.89 -2.22 -11.13
C LEU A 181 4.17 -2.64 -11.87
N ASP A 182 4.48 -3.95 -11.91
CA ASP A 182 5.62 -4.45 -12.68
C ASP A 182 5.45 -4.20 -14.18
N ALA A 183 4.24 -4.42 -14.71
CA ALA A 183 3.94 -4.16 -16.10
C ALA A 183 4.07 -2.67 -16.44
N ALA A 184 3.69 -1.79 -15.52
CA ALA A 184 3.89 -0.34 -15.69
C ALA A 184 5.37 0.00 -15.82
N GLN A 185 6.19 -0.52 -14.91
CA GLN A 185 7.63 -0.29 -14.89
C GLN A 185 8.31 -0.84 -16.15
N ALA A 186 7.89 -2.03 -16.62
CA ALA A 186 8.40 -2.65 -17.83
C ALA A 186 7.97 -1.90 -19.11
N ALA A 187 6.80 -1.27 -19.11
CA ALA A 187 6.29 -0.47 -20.23
C ALA A 187 6.91 0.94 -20.32
N GLY A 188 7.81 1.31 -19.40
CA GLY A 188 8.55 2.56 -19.41
C GLY A 188 8.47 3.35 -18.10
N GLY A 189 7.41 3.14 -17.31
CA GLY A 189 7.23 3.76 -16.00
C GLY A 189 7.38 5.28 -15.98
N ASP A 190 7.68 5.81 -14.81
CA ASP A 190 7.98 7.22 -14.57
C ASP A 190 9.28 7.61 -15.28
N ILE A 191 9.24 8.68 -16.07
CA ILE A 191 10.38 9.14 -16.91
C ILE A 191 11.63 9.48 -16.09
N ARG A 192 11.48 9.73 -14.79
CA ARG A 192 12.58 10.08 -13.87
C ARG A 192 13.24 8.85 -13.26
N GLY A 193 12.64 7.68 -13.41
CA GLY A 193 13.10 6.43 -12.81
C GLY A 193 12.14 5.92 -11.74
N ARG A 194 12.67 5.41 -10.63
CA ARG A 194 11.89 4.81 -9.53
C ARG A 194 12.60 5.06 -8.21
N GLN A 195 11.83 5.23 -7.13
CA GLN A 195 12.38 5.50 -5.80
C GLN A 195 11.56 4.83 -4.68
N SER A 196 10.24 4.94 -4.70
CA SER A 196 9.39 4.39 -3.64
C SER A 196 8.18 3.64 -4.20
N ALA A 197 7.62 2.75 -3.38
CA ALA A 197 6.41 2.00 -3.67
C ALA A 197 5.63 1.68 -2.40
N ALA A 198 4.32 1.50 -2.54
CA ALA A 198 3.46 1.07 -1.44
C ALA A 198 2.35 0.14 -1.92
N LEU A 199 1.90 -0.73 -1.02
CA LEU A 199 0.79 -1.65 -1.19
C LEU A 199 -0.06 -1.64 0.08
N LEU A 200 -1.32 -1.26 -0.07
CA LEU A 200 -2.33 -1.36 0.98
C LEU A 200 -3.47 -2.26 0.49
N VAL A 201 -3.81 -3.28 1.27
CA VAL A 201 -4.98 -4.14 1.08
C VAL A 201 -5.82 -4.11 2.34
N VAL A 202 -7.10 -3.82 2.19
CA VAL A 202 -8.09 -3.75 3.28
C VAL A 202 -9.19 -4.77 3.06
N ARG A 203 -9.83 -5.18 4.16
CA ARG A 203 -10.97 -6.10 4.12
C ARG A 203 -12.17 -5.51 3.36
N GLY A 204 -12.97 -6.41 2.78
CA GLY A 204 -14.26 -6.03 2.17
C GLY A 204 -15.34 -5.64 3.18
N THR A 205 -15.16 -5.99 4.46
CA THR A 205 -16.04 -5.62 5.57
C THR A 205 -15.21 -5.13 6.75
N THR A 206 -15.74 -4.17 7.50
CA THR A 206 -15.13 -3.66 8.74
C THR A 206 -15.22 -4.71 9.85
N THR A 207 -14.24 -4.76 10.74
CA THR A 207 -14.25 -5.58 11.97
C THR A 207 -14.42 -4.69 13.21
N GLU A 208 -14.44 -5.29 14.41
CA GLU A 208 -14.52 -4.51 15.66
C GLU A 208 -13.26 -3.67 15.93
N GLY A 209 -12.15 -3.96 15.25
CA GLY A 209 -10.86 -3.32 15.49
C GLY A 209 -10.20 -2.81 14.21
N PRO A 210 -9.99 -1.49 14.04
CA PRO A 210 -9.31 -0.94 12.86
C PRO A 210 -7.86 -1.44 12.69
N TRP A 211 -7.25 -2.01 13.73
CA TRP A 211 -5.94 -2.64 13.67
C TRP A 211 -5.92 -3.98 12.90
N ALA A 212 -7.08 -4.62 12.71
CA ALA A 212 -7.22 -5.91 12.00
C ALA A 212 -7.82 -5.77 10.58
N ASP A 213 -8.18 -4.54 10.20
CA ASP A 213 -8.87 -4.21 8.96
C ASP A 213 -7.93 -4.05 7.76
N ARG A 214 -6.64 -3.77 8.02
CA ARG A 214 -5.58 -3.77 7.01
C ARG A 214 -4.98 -5.17 6.93
N LEU A 215 -5.23 -5.85 5.82
CA LEU A 215 -4.70 -7.19 5.54
C LEU A 215 -3.23 -7.11 5.14
N VAL A 216 -2.87 -6.11 4.33
CA VAL A 216 -1.49 -5.84 3.91
C VAL A 216 -1.27 -4.34 3.97
N ASP A 217 -0.19 -3.89 4.61
CA ASP A 217 0.23 -2.48 4.61
C ASP A 217 1.76 -2.43 4.55
N LEU A 218 2.29 -2.38 3.33
CA LEU A 218 3.71 -2.50 3.05
C LEU A 218 4.21 -1.30 2.27
N ARG A 219 5.39 -0.81 2.66
CA ARG A 219 5.96 0.42 2.14
C ARG A 219 7.46 0.27 1.93
N VAL A 220 7.93 0.77 0.80
CA VAL A 220 9.34 0.99 0.50
C VAL A 220 9.46 2.47 0.19
N ASP A 221 9.89 3.25 1.18
CA ASP A 221 9.87 4.71 1.08
C ASP A 221 11.06 5.27 0.29
N ASP A 222 12.14 4.50 0.15
CA ASP A 222 13.31 4.82 -0.67
C ASP A 222 14.10 3.53 -1.01
N ALA A 223 14.29 3.23 -2.30
CA ALA A 223 15.13 2.16 -2.81
C ALA A 223 15.38 2.31 -4.33
N ASP A 224 16.53 1.85 -4.82
CA ASP A 224 16.84 1.80 -6.26
C ASP A 224 15.88 0.90 -7.06
N ARG A 225 15.26 -0.08 -6.40
CA ARG A 225 14.36 -1.08 -6.98
C ARG A 225 13.17 -1.33 -6.04
N PRO A 226 12.26 -0.36 -5.88
CA PRO A 226 11.26 -0.41 -4.82
C PRO A 226 10.24 -1.53 -5.01
N LEU A 227 9.87 -1.89 -6.24
CA LEU A 227 8.97 -3.04 -6.49
C LEU A 227 9.61 -4.40 -6.19
N VAL A 228 10.92 -4.56 -6.41
CA VAL A 228 11.64 -5.78 -6.03
C VAL A 228 11.60 -5.94 -4.51
N GLU A 229 11.83 -4.85 -3.79
CA GLU A 229 11.79 -4.85 -2.33
C GLU A 229 10.36 -5.04 -1.80
N LEU A 230 9.36 -4.39 -2.40
CA LEU A 230 7.95 -4.56 -2.01
C LEU A 230 7.47 -6.00 -2.22
N ARG A 231 7.93 -6.69 -3.27
CA ARG A 231 7.68 -8.13 -3.46
C ARG A 231 8.36 -9.00 -2.41
N ARG A 232 9.60 -8.66 -2.02
CA ARG A 232 10.30 -9.34 -0.93
C ARG A 232 9.52 -9.19 0.38
N LEU A 233 9.03 -7.99 0.68
CA LEU A 233 8.21 -7.69 1.85
C LEU A 233 6.87 -8.42 1.82
N LEU A 234 6.17 -8.46 0.67
CA LEU A 234 4.91 -9.22 0.55
C LEU A 234 5.15 -10.70 0.79
N LYS A 235 6.21 -11.26 0.20
CA LYS A 235 6.58 -12.66 0.46
C LYS A 235 6.85 -12.88 1.96
N LEU A 236 7.57 -11.95 2.62
CA LEU A 236 7.87 -12.04 4.05
C LEU A 236 6.61 -11.97 4.91
N HIS A 237 5.70 -11.06 4.58
CA HIS A 237 4.39 -10.96 5.21
C HIS A 237 3.62 -12.28 5.10
N ARG A 238 3.56 -12.91 3.92
CA ARG A 238 2.95 -14.24 3.73
C ARG A 238 3.61 -15.34 4.56
N ALA A 239 4.93 -15.28 4.73
CA ALA A 239 5.62 -16.23 5.60
C ALA A 239 5.26 -16.01 7.07
N TYR A 240 5.05 -14.78 7.52
CA TYR A 240 4.52 -14.51 8.86
C TYR A 240 3.03 -14.91 9.01
N ASP A 241 2.21 -14.80 7.96
CA ASP A 241 0.85 -15.35 7.98
C ASP A 241 0.88 -16.86 8.31
N HIS A 242 1.79 -17.61 7.68
CA HIS A 242 2.04 -19.02 8.00
C HIS A 242 2.56 -19.22 9.43
N MET A 243 3.51 -18.42 9.92
CA MET A 243 3.97 -18.52 11.32
C MET A 243 2.81 -18.34 12.31
N ASN A 244 1.98 -17.31 12.12
CA ASN A 244 0.82 -17.03 12.96
C ASN A 244 -0.24 -18.14 12.89
N ALA A 245 -0.48 -18.69 11.70
CA ALA A 245 -1.36 -19.84 11.52
C ALA A 245 -0.83 -21.08 12.26
N GLY A 246 0.48 -21.28 12.25
CA GLY A 246 1.16 -22.30 13.04
C GLY A 246 0.92 -22.13 14.53
N ASP A 247 1.14 -20.93 15.06
CA ASP A 247 0.91 -20.61 16.48
C ASP A 247 -0.55 -20.85 16.89
N LEU A 248 -1.51 -20.43 16.05
CA LEU A 248 -2.94 -20.67 16.31
C LEU A 248 -3.29 -22.16 16.31
N ALA A 249 -2.66 -22.97 15.45
CA ALA A 249 -2.85 -24.42 15.44
C ALA A 249 -2.30 -25.06 16.73
N VAL A 250 -1.17 -24.56 17.25
CA VAL A 250 -0.58 -25.00 18.54
C VAL A 250 -1.53 -24.74 19.71
N GLU A 251 -2.17 -23.56 19.75
CA GLU A 251 -3.17 -23.21 20.75
C GLU A 251 -4.37 -24.17 20.71
N LYS A 252 -4.77 -24.58 19.51
CA LYS A 252 -5.85 -25.55 19.27
C LYS A 252 -5.41 -27.01 19.43
N ASN A 253 -4.16 -27.25 19.81
CA ASN A 253 -3.54 -28.59 19.91
C ASN A 253 -3.51 -29.39 18.59
N ASP A 254 -3.51 -28.71 17.44
CA ASP A 254 -3.38 -29.29 16.11
C ASP A 254 -1.92 -29.23 15.63
N MET A 255 -1.11 -30.17 16.13
CA MET A 255 0.33 -30.23 15.84
C MET A 255 0.67 -30.52 14.37
N PRO A 256 -0.03 -31.42 13.65
CA PRO A 256 0.22 -31.63 12.22
C PRO A 256 0.10 -30.35 11.40
N THR A 257 -0.97 -29.59 11.61
CA THR A 257 -1.18 -28.30 10.93
C THR A 257 -0.09 -27.30 11.32
N ALA A 258 0.23 -27.19 12.62
CA ALA A 258 1.28 -26.28 13.07
C ALA A 258 2.62 -26.51 12.37
N ILE A 259 3.06 -27.77 12.30
CA ILE A 259 4.32 -28.14 11.63
C ILE A 259 4.28 -27.81 10.14
N GLN A 260 3.17 -28.10 9.46
CA GLN A 260 3.00 -27.78 8.04
C GLN A 260 3.13 -26.28 7.78
N GLU A 261 2.49 -25.45 8.61
CA GLU A 261 2.50 -24.00 8.49
C GLU A 261 3.90 -23.42 8.73
N TYR A 262 4.60 -23.84 9.80
CA TYR A 262 5.98 -23.40 10.04
C TYR A 262 6.93 -23.81 8.90
N GLN A 263 6.80 -25.03 8.39
CA GLN A 263 7.60 -25.50 7.25
C GLN A 263 7.32 -24.69 5.98
N ALA A 264 6.08 -24.28 5.75
CA ALA A 264 5.74 -23.38 4.64
C ALA A 264 6.46 -22.03 4.78
N ALA A 265 6.43 -21.42 5.97
CA ALA A 265 7.14 -20.17 6.27
C ALA A 265 8.66 -20.30 6.06
N GLU A 266 9.28 -21.34 6.63
CA GLU A 266 10.71 -21.61 6.51
C GLU A 266 11.15 -21.88 5.06
N LYS A 267 10.31 -22.56 4.26
CA LYS A 267 10.58 -22.75 2.83
C LYS A 267 10.58 -21.43 2.06
N MET A 268 9.74 -20.48 2.47
CA MET A 268 9.71 -19.15 1.86
C MET A 268 10.95 -18.32 2.22
N PHE A 269 11.43 -18.40 3.47
CA PHE A 269 12.62 -17.69 3.96
C PHE A 269 13.58 -18.63 4.71
N PRO A 270 14.35 -19.46 3.99
CA PRO A 270 15.20 -20.48 4.61
C PRO A 270 16.37 -19.92 5.40
N GLN A 271 16.68 -18.62 5.27
CA GLN A 271 17.74 -17.95 6.03
C GLN A 271 17.21 -17.13 7.21
N ASN A 272 15.89 -17.06 7.41
CA ASN A 272 15.33 -16.37 8.56
C ASN A 272 15.47 -17.25 9.81
N LEU A 273 16.38 -16.85 10.71
CA LEU A 273 16.65 -17.57 11.95
C LEU A 273 15.48 -17.51 12.93
N GLU A 274 14.76 -16.40 12.98
CA GLU A 274 13.68 -16.17 13.93
C GLU A 274 12.50 -17.12 13.69
N MET A 275 12.13 -17.34 12.43
CA MET A 275 11.08 -18.30 12.06
C MET A 275 11.41 -19.72 12.56
N LYS A 276 12.64 -20.19 12.29
CA LYS A 276 13.11 -21.49 12.76
C LYS A 276 13.21 -21.57 14.28
N TYR A 277 13.60 -20.46 14.91
CA TYR A 277 13.73 -20.37 16.35
C TYR A 277 12.37 -20.57 17.04
N TRP A 278 11.34 -19.82 16.62
CA TRP A 278 10.02 -19.94 17.22
C TRP A 278 9.38 -21.31 16.97
N HIS A 279 9.55 -21.89 15.78
CA HIS A 279 9.17 -23.28 15.52
C HIS A 279 9.85 -24.24 16.51
N ALA A 280 11.15 -24.09 16.77
CA ALA A 280 11.86 -24.92 17.73
C ALA A 280 11.37 -24.75 19.19
N ILE A 281 11.04 -23.52 19.59
CA ILE A 281 10.43 -23.25 20.90
C ILE A 281 9.07 -23.96 21.03
N THR A 282 8.24 -23.91 20.00
CA THR A 282 6.97 -24.64 19.96
C THR A 282 7.17 -26.15 20.11
N LEU A 283 8.13 -26.74 19.39
CA LEU A 283 8.46 -28.17 19.52
C LEU A 283 8.88 -28.52 20.95
N ALA A 284 9.70 -27.67 21.58
CA ALA A 284 10.13 -27.87 22.96
C ALA A 284 8.93 -27.85 23.93
N ASN A 285 8.02 -26.89 23.81
CA ASN A 285 6.81 -26.77 24.64
C ASN A 285 5.88 -27.99 24.51
N LYS A 286 5.90 -28.65 23.34
CA LYS A 286 5.11 -29.86 23.06
C LYS A 286 5.90 -31.15 23.33
N GLN A 287 6.95 -31.07 24.15
CA GLN A 287 7.77 -32.21 24.60
C GLN A 287 8.52 -32.94 23.48
N GLN A 288 8.68 -32.29 22.32
CA GLN A 288 9.51 -32.79 21.20
C GLN A 288 10.94 -32.25 21.29
N VAL A 289 11.54 -32.39 22.48
CA VAL A 289 12.86 -31.81 22.80
C VAL A 289 13.97 -32.23 21.81
N PRO A 290 14.09 -33.50 21.37
CA PRO A 290 15.12 -33.87 20.40
C PRO A 290 15.02 -33.10 19.07
N ALA A 291 13.80 -32.87 18.57
CA ALA A 291 13.57 -32.10 17.35
C ALA A 291 13.88 -30.61 17.56
N ALA A 292 13.47 -30.05 18.70
CA ALA A 292 13.79 -28.68 19.07
C ALA A 292 15.31 -28.44 19.15
N LEU A 293 16.07 -29.36 19.76
CA LEU A 293 17.52 -29.26 19.86
C LEU A 293 18.20 -29.29 18.49
N ALA A 294 17.69 -30.09 17.55
CA ALA A 294 18.22 -30.16 16.19
C ALA A 294 18.08 -28.83 15.44
N LEU A 295 16.97 -28.10 15.66
CA LEU A 295 16.76 -26.77 15.09
C LEU A 295 17.55 -25.68 15.83
N LEU A 296 17.58 -25.70 17.17
CA LEU A 296 18.23 -24.66 17.97
C LEU A 296 19.76 -24.65 17.83
N LYS A 297 20.38 -25.82 17.64
CA LYS A 297 21.84 -25.94 17.54
C LYS A 297 22.45 -25.06 16.43
N PRO A 298 22.04 -25.16 15.15
CA PRO A 298 22.56 -24.28 14.11
C PRO A 298 22.19 -22.82 14.34
N ILE A 299 21.03 -22.52 14.93
CA ILE A 299 20.60 -21.14 15.23
C ILE A 299 21.56 -20.48 16.23
N PHE A 300 21.84 -21.14 17.35
CA PHE A 300 22.75 -20.61 18.37
C PHE A 300 24.20 -20.48 17.89
N ARG A 301 24.61 -21.38 16.98
CA ARG A 301 25.93 -21.30 16.36
C ARG A 301 26.05 -20.09 15.43
N GLN A 302 24.99 -19.75 14.70
CA GLN A 302 24.98 -18.65 13.76
C GLN A 302 24.82 -17.29 14.46
N GLU A 303 23.94 -17.22 15.46
CA GLU A 303 23.68 -16.00 16.24
C GLU A 303 23.49 -16.36 17.73
N PRO A 304 24.55 -16.21 18.56
CA PRO A 304 24.53 -16.61 19.97
C PRO A 304 23.49 -15.88 20.84
N ASN A 305 23.01 -14.69 20.44
CA ASN A 305 22.02 -13.95 21.21
C ASN A 305 20.67 -14.68 21.34
N TRP A 306 20.35 -15.59 20.41
CA TRP A 306 19.16 -16.45 20.53
C TRP A 306 19.20 -17.34 21.77
N ARG A 307 20.39 -17.79 22.19
CA ARG A 307 20.54 -18.58 23.44
C ARG A 307 20.20 -17.74 24.67
N VAL A 308 20.64 -16.48 24.68
CA VAL A 308 20.31 -15.52 25.75
C VAL A 308 18.81 -15.23 25.79
N LEU A 309 18.14 -15.14 24.63
CA LEU A 309 16.68 -15.04 24.58
C LEU A 309 16.03 -16.29 25.17
N THR A 310 16.48 -17.49 24.81
CA THR A 310 15.92 -18.76 25.31
C THR A 310 15.96 -18.86 26.83
N GLU A 311 17.03 -18.39 27.47
CA GLU A 311 17.14 -18.34 28.93
C GLU A 311 16.04 -17.46 29.58
N ARG A 312 15.56 -16.44 28.87
CA ARG A 312 14.56 -15.48 29.39
C ARG A 312 13.12 -15.95 29.22
N LEU A 313 12.84 -16.85 28.27
CA LEU A 313 11.48 -17.26 27.92
C LEU A 313 10.71 -17.97 29.05
N PRO A 314 11.32 -18.85 29.88
CA PRO A 314 10.60 -19.53 30.96
C PRO A 314 9.98 -18.58 31.98
N LYS A 315 10.63 -17.45 32.27
CA LYS A 315 10.14 -16.44 33.23
C LYS A 315 8.77 -15.88 32.84
N VAL A 316 8.48 -15.81 31.54
CA VAL A 316 7.23 -15.27 30.98
C VAL A 316 6.32 -16.37 30.43
N GLY A 317 6.64 -17.65 30.67
CA GLY A 317 5.84 -18.80 30.24
C GLY A 317 5.86 -19.09 28.74
N LEU A 318 6.75 -18.45 27.96
CA LEU A 318 6.87 -18.71 26.51
C LEU A 318 7.67 -19.98 26.20
N LEU A 319 8.42 -20.49 27.17
CA LEU A 319 9.09 -21.79 27.12
C LEU A 319 8.76 -22.57 28.40
N THR A 320 8.08 -23.70 28.27
CA THR A 320 7.47 -24.46 29.40
C THR A 320 8.18 -25.79 29.69
N VAL A 321 9.40 -25.95 29.21
CA VAL A 321 10.22 -27.15 29.47
C VAL A 321 10.71 -27.22 30.93
N SER A 322 11.10 -28.42 31.37
CA SER A 322 11.67 -28.63 32.70
C SER A 322 13.05 -27.94 32.85
N PRO A 323 13.51 -27.65 34.09
CA PRO A 323 14.85 -27.10 34.31
C PRO A 323 15.99 -27.94 33.74
N ALA A 324 15.82 -29.26 33.69
CA ALA A 324 16.80 -30.18 33.10
C ALA A 324 16.88 -30.02 31.57
N GLU A 325 15.73 -29.95 30.90
CA GLU A 325 15.64 -29.73 29.46
C GLU A 325 16.13 -28.32 29.08
N LEU A 326 15.82 -27.30 29.88
CA LEU A 326 16.34 -25.95 29.68
C LEU A 326 17.88 -25.95 29.74
N LYS A 327 18.46 -26.62 30.74
CA LYS A 327 19.92 -26.78 30.84
C LYS A 327 20.50 -27.49 29.62
N GLN A 328 19.81 -28.52 29.11
CA GLN A 328 20.22 -29.24 27.91
C GLN A 328 20.19 -28.34 26.66
N ILE A 329 19.12 -27.55 26.49
CA ILE A 329 18.98 -26.58 25.40
C ILE A 329 20.09 -25.53 25.46
N LEU A 330 20.33 -24.94 26.62
CA LEU A 330 21.35 -23.90 26.80
C LEU A 330 22.79 -24.43 26.69
N ALA A 331 23.00 -25.74 26.84
CA ALA A 331 24.30 -26.39 26.65
C ALA A 331 24.66 -26.63 25.17
N LEU A 332 23.73 -26.44 24.23
CA LEU A 332 24.02 -26.51 22.80
C LEU A 332 25.09 -25.49 22.45
N LYS A 333 26.11 -25.90 21.69
CA LYS A 333 27.20 -25.04 21.19
C LYS A 333 26.94 -24.60 19.76
#